data_AF-A0A5P8AUD1-F1
#
_entry.id   AF-A0A5P8AUD1-F1
#
_cell.length_a   1.000
_cell.length_b   1.000
_cell.length_c   1.000
_cell.angle_alpha   90.00
_cell.angle_beta   90.00
_cell.angle_gamma   90.00
#
_symmetry.space_group_name_H-M   'P 1'
#
loop_
_entity.id
_entity.type
_entity.pdbx_description
1 polymer ?
#
loop_
_entity_poly.entity_id
_entity_poly.type
_entity_poly.pdbx_seq_one_letter_code
_entity_poly.pdbx_strand_id
1 'polypeptide(L)'
;MGCNNGGGEDPQKVFLTSIANLGKGFLDVFVTFGDMITGAFGIKAETKKSEVGQYFTSIAETMESVKKKLQAEVAANGNYEKVKTVVDQFITETLDKIAAGAKEAAKGATGSDAIGGAPTTGQDPAPGEAASVNSLVKGIKTIVGIVLKDNEGNATATKTAEDDKKD
;
A
#
# COMPACT_ATOMS: atom_id res chain seq x y z
N MET A 1 -31.26 55.50 9.79
CA MET A 1 -30.27 54.48 10.18
C MET A 1 -30.78 53.14 9.70
N GLY A 2 -30.58 52.84 8.42
CA GLY A 2 -31.06 51.61 7.78
C GLY A 2 -30.02 50.51 7.92
N CYS A 3 -30.44 49.34 8.41
CA CYS A 3 -29.62 48.15 8.49
C CYS A 3 -29.02 47.82 7.13
N ASN A 4 -27.69 47.91 7.03
CA ASN A 4 -26.96 47.31 5.92
C ASN A 4 -27.03 45.79 6.12
N ASN A 5 -27.71 45.09 5.21
CA ASN A 5 -27.77 43.63 5.15
C ASN A 5 -26.35 43.05 5.22
N GLY A 6 -25.98 42.53 6.38
CA GLY A 6 -24.81 41.68 6.55
C GLY A 6 -25.07 40.32 5.91
N GLY A 7 -24.95 40.24 4.59
CA GLY A 7 -25.06 39.01 3.81
C GLY A 7 -23.79 38.16 3.93
N GLY A 8 -23.49 37.68 5.14
CA GLY A 8 -22.50 36.63 5.35
C GLY A 8 -23.10 35.25 5.05
N GLU A 9 -22.30 34.32 4.53
CA GLU A 9 -22.73 32.93 4.38
C GLU A 9 -23.12 32.34 5.74
N ASP A 10 -24.23 31.58 5.76
CA ASP A 10 -24.71 30.90 6.95
C ASP A 10 -23.62 29.96 7.50
N PRO A 11 -23.15 30.14 8.75
CA PRO A 11 -22.05 29.35 9.30
C PRO A 11 -22.31 27.84 9.31
N GLN A 12 -23.58 27.40 9.46
CA GLN A 12 -23.92 25.97 9.40
C GLN A 12 -23.77 25.45 7.97
N LYS A 13 -24.19 26.21 6.96
CA LYS A 13 -24.02 25.82 5.56
C LYS A 13 -22.54 25.72 5.17
N VAL A 14 -21.71 26.67 5.61
CA VAL A 14 -20.26 26.64 5.37
C VAL A 14 -19.63 25.40 6.02
N PHE A 15 -19.99 25.11 7.27
CA PHE A 15 -19.49 23.94 7.99
C PHE A 15 -19.90 22.61 7.32
N LEU A 16 -21.17 22.46 6.95
CA LEU A 16 -21.67 21.25 6.28
C LEU A 16 -21.00 21.06 4.90
N THR A 17 -20.79 22.15 4.16
CA THR A 17 -20.10 22.10 2.86
C THR A 17 -18.64 21.69 3.02
N SER A 18 -17.94 22.19 4.04
CA SER A 18 -16.56 21.80 4.34
C SER A 18 -16.43 20.30 4.64
N ILE A 19 -17.34 19.75 5.47
CA ILE A 19 -17.35 18.30 5.77
C ILE A 19 -17.68 17.48 4.52
N ALA A 20 -18.64 17.92 3.69
CA ALA A 20 -18.99 17.22 2.47
C ALA A 20 -17.82 17.15 1.48
N ASN A 21 -17.08 18.26 1.30
CA ASN A 21 -15.90 18.32 0.45
C ASN A 21 -14.78 17.41 0.99
N LEU A 22 -14.52 17.45 2.29
CA LEU A 22 -13.54 16.57 2.94
C LEU A 22 -13.88 15.08 2.76
N GLY A 23 -15.14 14.72 2.96
CA GLY A 23 -15.62 13.34 2.76
C GLY A 23 -15.47 12.88 1.30
N LYS A 24 -15.78 13.75 0.34
CA LYS A 24 -15.59 13.47 -1.09
C LYS A 24 -14.11 13.28 -1.42
N GLY A 25 -13.23 14.16 -0.94
CA GLY A 25 -11.81 14.06 -1.24
C GLY A 25 -11.17 12.79 -0.68
N PHE A 26 -11.54 12.37 0.54
CA PHE A 26 -11.11 11.06 1.04
C PHE A 26 -11.63 9.89 0.19
N LEU A 27 -12.89 9.94 -0.25
CA LEU A 27 -13.44 8.92 -1.16
C LEU A 27 -12.63 8.84 -2.46
N ASP A 28 -12.26 9.97 -3.05
CA ASP A 28 -11.45 10.03 -4.28
C ASP A 28 -10.05 9.41 -4.06
N VAL A 29 -9.44 9.63 -2.89
CA VAL A 29 -8.19 8.96 -2.51
C VAL A 29 -8.36 7.44 -2.44
N PHE A 30 -9.42 6.95 -1.79
CA PHE A 30 -9.71 5.52 -1.67
C PHE A 30 -10.02 4.85 -3.01
N VAL A 31 -10.77 5.50 -3.89
CA VAL A 31 -11.04 4.98 -5.24
C VAL A 31 -9.75 4.88 -6.02
N THR A 32 -8.90 5.91 -6.01
CA THR A 32 -7.60 5.85 -6.69
C THR A 32 -6.74 4.70 -6.15
N PHE A 33 -6.73 4.52 -4.83
CA PHE A 33 -6.00 3.42 -4.20
C PHE A 33 -6.49 2.05 -4.71
N GLY A 34 -7.80 1.87 -4.80
CA GLY A 34 -8.40 0.67 -5.38
C GLY A 34 -7.92 0.42 -6.80
N ASP A 35 -7.98 1.44 -7.66
CA ASP A 35 -7.54 1.34 -9.06
C ASP A 35 -6.06 0.97 -9.19
N MET A 36 -5.20 1.51 -8.32
CA MET A 36 -3.75 1.22 -8.30
C MET A 36 -3.41 -0.22 -7.88
N ILE A 37 -4.32 -0.93 -7.19
CA ILE A 37 -4.10 -2.29 -6.65
C ILE A 37 -4.66 -3.39 -7.57
N THR A 38 -5.35 -3.04 -8.66
CA THR A 38 -6.06 -4.00 -9.53
C THR A 38 -5.18 -5.03 -10.27
N GLY A 39 -3.85 -4.95 -10.17
CA GLY A 39 -2.93 -5.94 -10.73
C GLY A 39 -2.59 -7.09 -9.77
N ALA A 40 -3.16 -8.27 -10.00
CA ALA A 40 -2.67 -9.49 -9.35
C ALA A 40 -1.25 -9.83 -9.87
N PHE A 41 -0.30 -10.10 -8.96
CA PHE A 41 1.03 -10.57 -9.36
C PHE A 41 0.92 -12.00 -9.91
N GLY A 42 0.79 -12.10 -11.23
CA GLY A 42 0.72 -13.38 -11.94
C GLY A 42 2.09 -14.01 -12.04
N ILE A 43 2.24 -15.24 -11.53
CA ILE A 43 3.46 -16.04 -11.66
C ILE A 43 3.26 -17.04 -12.79
N LYS A 44 4.17 -17.02 -13.76
CA LYS A 44 4.28 -17.97 -14.87
C LYS A 44 5.70 -18.56 -14.92
N ALA A 45 5.92 -19.57 -15.74
CA ALA A 45 7.18 -20.31 -15.78
C ALA A 45 8.39 -19.42 -16.08
N GLU A 46 8.21 -18.39 -16.91
CA GLU A 46 9.24 -17.44 -17.32
C GLU A 46 9.31 -16.18 -16.45
N THR A 47 8.48 -16.05 -15.40
CA THR A 47 8.52 -14.88 -14.51
C THR A 47 9.90 -14.75 -13.89
N LYS A 48 10.53 -13.60 -14.11
CA LYS A 48 11.87 -13.30 -13.59
C LYS A 48 11.83 -12.89 -12.12
N LYS A 49 12.91 -13.14 -11.38
CA LYS A 49 13.06 -12.62 -10.01
C LYS A 49 12.90 -11.10 -9.98
N SER A 50 13.38 -10.37 -10.99
CA SER A 50 13.21 -8.92 -11.14
C SER A 50 11.76 -8.46 -11.21
N GLU A 51 10.84 -9.29 -11.72
CA GLU A 51 9.41 -8.97 -11.75
C GLU A 51 8.81 -9.02 -10.34
N VAL A 52 9.32 -9.89 -9.46
CA VAL A 52 8.98 -9.86 -8.02
C VAL A 52 9.47 -8.58 -7.37
N GLY A 53 10.69 -8.13 -7.69
CA GLY A 53 11.21 -6.85 -7.21
C GLY A 53 10.38 -5.67 -7.68
N GLN A 54 9.93 -5.70 -8.94
CA GLN A 54 9.04 -4.69 -9.51
C GLN A 54 7.68 -4.67 -8.80
N TYR A 55 7.11 -5.83 -8.48
CA TYR A 55 5.86 -5.90 -7.72
C TYR A 55 5.95 -5.18 -6.38
N PHE A 56 7.01 -5.44 -5.59
CA PHE A 56 7.21 -4.71 -4.33
C PHE A 56 7.50 -3.22 -4.55
N THR A 57 8.19 -2.86 -5.63
CA THR A 57 8.39 -1.44 -5.98
C THR A 57 7.06 -0.73 -6.23
N SER A 58 6.14 -1.35 -6.98
CA SER A 58 4.80 -0.81 -7.23
C SER A 58 3.96 -0.68 -5.96
N ILE A 59 4.11 -1.60 -5.00
CA ILE A 59 3.48 -1.45 -3.67
C ILE A 59 4.00 -0.18 -2.97
N ALA A 60 5.32 0.02 -2.96
CA ALA A 60 5.92 1.19 -2.31
C ALA A 60 5.46 2.51 -2.96
N GLU A 61 5.46 2.57 -4.29
CA GLU A 61 4.99 3.74 -5.05
C GLU A 61 3.51 4.04 -4.78
N THR A 62 2.68 2.99 -4.67
CA THR A 62 1.26 3.13 -4.34
C THR A 62 1.09 3.76 -2.96
N MET A 63 1.80 3.28 -1.93
CA MET A 63 1.71 3.85 -0.58
C MET A 63 2.15 5.31 -0.55
N GLU A 64 3.21 5.67 -1.27
CA GLU A 64 3.67 7.05 -1.36
C GLU A 64 2.68 7.96 -2.10
N SER A 65 2.04 7.45 -3.16
CA SER A 65 0.99 8.15 -3.89
C SER A 65 -0.21 8.45 -2.99
N VAL A 66 -0.70 7.46 -2.25
CA VAL A 66 -1.79 7.63 -1.28
C VAL A 66 -1.42 8.63 -0.19
N LYS A 67 -0.22 8.52 0.39
CA LYS A 67 0.29 9.47 1.37
C LYS A 67 0.21 10.92 0.86
N LYS A 68 0.74 11.17 -0.33
CA LYS A 68 0.72 12.52 -0.95
C LYS A 68 -0.71 13.02 -1.13
N LYS A 69 -1.63 12.17 -1.59
CA LYS A 69 -3.05 12.54 -1.77
C LYS A 69 -3.75 12.84 -0.45
N LEU A 70 -3.54 12.03 0.59
CA LEU A 70 -4.11 12.29 1.92
C LEU A 70 -3.60 13.61 2.52
N GLN A 71 -2.30 13.89 2.40
CA GLN A 71 -1.72 15.14 2.87
C GLN A 71 -2.28 16.36 2.12
N ALA A 72 -2.45 16.25 0.80
CA ALA A 72 -3.06 17.30 -0.01
C ALA A 72 -4.53 17.54 0.39
N GLU A 73 -5.28 16.47 0.64
CA GLU A 73 -6.68 16.54 1.05
C GLU A 73 -6.83 17.25 2.41
N VAL A 74 -6.02 16.87 3.40
CA VAL A 74 -6.02 17.52 4.70
C VAL A 74 -5.53 18.98 4.62
N ALA A 75 -4.58 19.29 3.74
CA ALA A 75 -4.14 20.68 3.55
C ALA A 75 -5.21 21.56 2.89
N ALA A 76 -5.99 21.00 1.96
CA ALA A 76 -7.03 21.73 1.22
C ALA A 76 -8.35 21.87 2.01
N ASN A 77 -8.75 20.83 2.74
CA ASN A 77 -10.07 20.72 3.37
C ASN A 77 -10.03 20.46 4.89
N GLY A 78 -8.84 20.26 5.47
CA GLY A 78 -8.65 19.78 6.84
C GLY A 78 -8.42 20.86 7.89
N ASN A 79 -9.35 21.81 8.04
CA ASN A 79 -9.37 22.71 9.21
C ASN A 79 -9.76 22.00 10.53
N TYR A 80 -9.62 20.69 10.58
CA TYR A 80 -10.03 19.82 11.68
C TYR A 80 -8.80 19.12 12.26
N GLU A 81 -8.30 19.64 13.39
CA GLU A 81 -7.07 19.17 14.03
C GLU A 81 -7.06 17.66 14.27
N LYS A 82 -8.18 17.10 14.74
CA LYS A 82 -8.31 15.65 14.96
C LYS A 82 -8.16 14.82 13.67
N VAL A 83 -8.70 15.31 12.55
CA VAL A 83 -8.58 14.62 11.26
C VAL A 83 -7.13 14.61 10.82
N LYS A 84 -6.44 15.75 10.94
CA LYS A 84 -5.01 15.85 10.63
C LYS A 84 -4.19 14.88 11.47
N THR A 85 -4.41 14.82 12.78
CA THR A 85 -3.71 13.89 13.67
C THR A 85 -3.91 12.43 13.26
N VAL A 86 -5.16 12.02 12.97
CA VAL A 86 -5.45 10.65 12.54
C VAL A 86 -4.81 10.33 11.19
N VAL A 87 -4.83 11.26 10.24
CA VAL A 87 -4.19 11.08 8.93
C VAL A 87 -2.67 10.99 9.06
N ASP A 88 -2.05 11.85 9.86
CA ASP A 88 -0.61 11.82 10.12
C ASP A 88 -0.19 10.52 10.81
N GLN A 89 -0.99 10.03 11.77
CA GLN A 89 -0.76 8.74 12.40
C GLN A 89 -0.90 7.59 11.39
N PHE A 90 -1.95 7.57 10.58
CA PHE A 90 -2.13 6.55 9.54
C PHE A 90 -0.97 6.53 8.53
N ILE A 91 -0.49 7.71 8.12
CA ILE A 91 0.67 7.83 7.23
C ILE A 91 1.92 7.23 7.87
N THR A 92 2.26 7.68 9.08
CA THR A 92 3.54 7.35 9.72
C THR A 92 3.57 5.93 10.29
N GLU A 93 2.45 5.45 10.82
CA GLU A 93 2.37 4.14 11.45
C GLU A 93 2.06 3.01 10.46
N THR A 94 1.46 3.32 9.31
CA THR A 94 1.02 2.33 8.32
C THR A 94 1.68 2.55 6.96
N LEU A 95 1.35 3.63 6.24
CA LEU A 95 1.76 3.79 4.84
C LEU A 95 3.29 3.84 4.67
N ASP A 96 3.97 4.62 5.51
CA ASP A 96 5.43 4.77 5.46
C ASP A 96 6.14 3.45 5.78
N LYS A 97 5.62 2.66 6.72
CA LYS A 97 6.20 1.37 7.10
C LYS A 97 5.98 0.30 6.02
N ILE A 98 4.79 0.26 5.41
CA ILE A 98 4.54 -0.64 4.27
C ILE A 98 5.44 -0.26 3.09
N ALA A 99 5.56 1.04 2.78
CA ALA A 99 6.45 1.51 1.72
C ALA A 99 7.91 1.12 1.98
N ALA A 100 8.39 1.30 3.22
CA ALA A 100 9.74 0.92 3.60
C ALA A 100 9.98 -0.60 3.51
N GLY A 101 9.04 -1.41 4.00
CA GLY A 101 9.10 -2.87 3.90
C GLY A 101 9.10 -3.36 2.45
N ALA A 102 8.28 -2.74 1.60
CA ALA A 102 8.23 -3.07 0.18
C ALA A 102 9.52 -2.69 -0.55
N LYS A 103 10.10 -1.51 -0.27
CA LYS A 103 11.43 -1.13 -0.78
C LYS A 103 12.53 -2.10 -0.34
N GLU A 104 12.49 -2.58 0.90
CA GLU A 104 13.45 -3.58 1.38
C GLU A 104 13.26 -4.93 0.67
N ALA A 105 12.01 -5.37 0.49
CA ALA A 105 11.70 -6.62 -0.22
C ALA A 105 12.16 -6.57 -1.68
N ALA A 106 11.96 -5.44 -2.35
CA ALA A 106 12.35 -5.24 -3.75
C ALA A 106 13.86 -5.45 -3.98
N LYS A 107 14.71 -5.03 -3.04
CA LYS A 107 16.17 -5.25 -3.09
C LYS A 107 16.54 -6.72 -3.14
N GLY A 108 15.71 -7.59 -2.56
CA GLY A 108 15.94 -9.02 -2.51
C GLY A 108 15.61 -9.77 -3.80
N ALA A 109 15.06 -9.08 -4.81
CA ALA A 109 14.53 -9.71 -6.00
C ALA A 109 14.91 -8.93 -7.27
N THR A 110 16.22 -8.81 -7.53
CA THR A 110 16.77 -8.07 -8.68
C THR A 110 17.27 -8.97 -9.82
N GLY A 111 17.30 -10.28 -9.61
CA GLY A 111 17.86 -11.24 -10.56
C GLY A 111 17.08 -11.36 -11.87
N SER A 112 17.77 -11.61 -12.97
CA SER A 112 17.15 -11.82 -14.29
C SER A 112 16.63 -13.23 -14.54
N ASP A 113 17.04 -14.20 -13.72
CA ASP A 113 16.64 -15.60 -13.86
C ASP A 113 15.15 -15.77 -13.57
N ALA A 114 14.56 -16.79 -14.19
CA ALA A 114 13.22 -17.25 -13.81
C ALA A 114 13.19 -17.70 -12.35
N ILE A 115 12.09 -17.44 -11.65
CA ILE A 115 11.88 -17.88 -10.26
C ILE A 115 11.96 -19.41 -10.15
N GLY A 116 11.46 -20.13 -11.16
CA GLY A 116 11.50 -21.59 -11.29
C GLY A 116 12.50 -22.13 -12.33
N GLY A 117 13.62 -21.44 -12.55
CA GLY A 117 14.57 -21.72 -13.65
C GLY A 117 15.50 -22.93 -13.44
N ALA A 118 15.00 -24.07 -12.97
CA ALA A 118 15.82 -25.29 -12.87
C ALA A 118 16.30 -25.72 -14.27
N PRO A 119 17.60 -25.93 -14.50
CA PRO A 119 18.10 -26.36 -15.80
C PRO A 119 17.64 -27.77 -16.14
N THR A 120 17.44 -28.02 -17.44
CA THR A 120 17.04 -29.33 -17.96
C THR A 120 18.21 -30.32 -18.06
N THR A 121 19.44 -29.84 -17.93
CA THR A 121 20.66 -30.65 -17.86
C THR A 121 21.34 -30.42 -16.52
N GLY A 122 21.81 -31.48 -15.86
CA GLY A 122 22.33 -31.43 -14.49
C GLY A 122 23.25 -30.24 -14.23
N GLN A 123 22.83 -29.36 -13.32
CA GLN A 123 23.64 -28.26 -12.79
C GLN A 123 23.82 -28.50 -11.30
N ASP A 124 25.03 -28.24 -10.80
CA ASP A 124 25.26 -28.28 -9.37
C ASP A 124 24.35 -27.27 -8.66
N PRO A 125 23.68 -27.66 -7.56
CA PRO A 125 22.81 -26.76 -6.82
C PRO A 125 23.64 -25.59 -6.27
N ALA A 126 23.26 -24.38 -6.66
CA ALA A 126 23.80 -23.16 -6.08
C ALA A 126 22.87 -22.68 -4.96
N PRO A 127 23.40 -22.30 -3.79
CA PRO A 127 22.59 -21.67 -2.77
C PRO A 127 22.06 -20.32 -3.26
N GLY A 128 20.88 -19.93 -2.78
CA GLY A 128 20.39 -18.57 -2.98
C GLY A 128 21.33 -17.54 -2.37
N GLU A 129 21.41 -16.36 -2.97
CA GLU A 129 22.25 -15.28 -2.46
C GLU A 129 21.68 -14.78 -1.12
N ALA A 130 22.48 -14.89 -0.06
CA ALA A 130 22.01 -14.72 1.32
C ALA A 130 21.49 -13.30 1.59
N ALA A 131 22.13 -12.26 1.06
CA ALA A 131 21.69 -10.88 1.25
C ALA A 131 20.34 -10.62 0.57
N SER A 132 20.10 -11.23 -0.59
CA SER A 132 18.86 -11.15 -1.35
C SER A 132 17.72 -11.80 -0.58
N VAL A 133 17.93 -13.03 -0.10
CA VAL A 133 16.94 -13.76 0.71
C VAL A 133 16.63 -13.00 1.99
N ASN A 134 17.65 -12.52 2.69
CA ASN A 134 17.47 -11.76 3.93
C ASN A 134 16.68 -10.46 3.70
N SER A 135 16.97 -9.73 2.62
CA SER A 135 16.25 -8.49 2.28
C SER A 135 14.78 -8.78 1.96
N LEU A 136 14.51 -9.81 1.16
CA LEU A 136 13.16 -10.22 0.79
C LEU A 136 12.34 -10.60 2.03
N VAL A 137 12.89 -11.48 2.88
CA VAL A 137 12.21 -11.96 4.10
C VAL A 137 11.98 -10.82 5.09
N LYS A 138 12.98 -9.95 5.29
CA LYS A 138 12.87 -8.80 6.21
C LYS A 138 11.83 -7.79 5.73
N GLY A 139 11.81 -7.48 4.44
CA GLY A 139 10.82 -6.58 3.83
C GLY A 139 9.40 -7.13 3.98
N ILE A 140 9.18 -8.39 3.62
CA ILE A 140 7.89 -9.08 3.79
C ILE A 140 7.47 -9.10 5.26
N LYS A 141 8.37 -9.46 6.18
CA LYS A 141 8.09 -9.47 7.63
C LYS A 141 7.65 -8.09 8.13
N THR A 142 8.29 -7.03 7.64
CA THR A 142 7.94 -5.65 7.99
C THR A 142 6.52 -5.33 7.51
N ILE A 143 6.17 -5.66 6.27
CA ILE A 143 4.81 -5.45 5.75
C ILE A 143 3.80 -6.25 6.56
N VAL A 144 4.04 -7.55 6.73
CA VAL A 144 3.14 -8.47 7.43
C VAL A 144 2.90 -8.04 8.88
N GLY A 145 3.93 -7.60 9.60
CA GLY A 145 3.78 -7.11 10.98
C GLY A 145 2.99 -5.80 11.12
N ILE A 146 2.75 -5.08 10.02
CA ILE A 146 1.86 -3.92 10.00
C ILE A 146 0.43 -4.33 9.66
N VAL A 147 0.25 -5.24 8.71
CA VAL A 147 -1.09 -5.64 8.23
C VAL A 147 -1.75 -6.71 9.09
N LEU A 148 -0.97 -7.55 9.76
CA LEU A 148 -1.42 -8.54 10.74
C LEU A 148 -0.90 -8.11 12.11
N LYS A 149 -1.70 -8.24 13.17
CA LYS A 149 -1.16 -8.03 14.53
C LYS A 149 -0.21 -9.18 14.90
N ASP A 150 0.58 -8.96 15.94
CA ASP A 150 1.47 -9.99 16.48
C ASP A 150 0.72 -11.31 16.71
N ASN A 151 1.24 -12.40 16.14
CA ASN A 151 0.69 -13.76 16.21
C ASN A 151 -0.71 -13.97 15.57
N GLU A 152 -1.21 -13.05 14.74
CA GLU A 152 -2.45 -13.28 13.95
C GLU A 152 -2.20 -14.11 12.68
N GLY A 153 -0.95 -14.28 12.25
CA GLY A 153 -0.59 -15.12 11.11
C GLY A 153 -0.73 -16.61 11.43
N ASN A 154 -1.59 -17.32 10.69
CA ASN A 154 -1.70 -18.78 10.79
C ASN A 154 -0.82 -19.46 9.72
N ALA A 155 0.28 -20.10 10.14
CA ALA A 155 1.17 -20.84 9.24
C ALA A 155 0.51 -22.06 8.58
N THR A 156 -0.61 -22.54 9.12
CA THR A 156 -1.40 -23.63 8.55
C THR A 156 -2.55 -23.13 7.67
N ALA A 157 -2.63 -21.82 7.39
CA ALA A 157 -3.65 -21.28 6.49
C ALA A 157 -3.38 -21.70 5.04
N THR A 158 -4.23 -22.57 4.50
CA THR A 158 -4.16 -23.05 3.12
C THR A 158 -5.34 -22.49 2.33
N LYS A 159 -5.27 -21.22 1.88
CA LYS A 159 -6.30 -20.61 1.01
C LYS A 159 -6.20 -21.07 -0.47
N THR A 160 -5.53 -22.18 -0.72
CA THR A 160 -5.35 -22.80 -2.05
C THR A 160 -6.09 -24.13 -2.16
N ALA A 161 -6.92 -24.51 -1.18
CA ALA A 161 -7.83 -25.64 -1.33
C ALA A 161 -8.79 -25.38 -2.50
N GLU A 162 -9.09 -26.41 -3.28
CA GLU A 162 -9.98 -26.31 -4.45
C GLU A 162 -11.34 -25.71 -4.08
N ASP A 163 -11.83 -25.99 -2.85
CA ASP A 163 -13.12 -25.51 -2.34
C ASP A 163 -13.17 -23.99 -2.07
N ASP A 164 -12.02 -23.29 -2.02
CA ASP A 164 -11.92 -21.84 -1.79
C ASP A 164 -11.76 -21.02 -3.09
N LYS A 165 -11.64 -21.67 -4.25
CA LYS A 165 -11.68 -20.99 -5.55
C LYS A 165 -13.14 -20.68 -5.88
N LYS A 166 -13.52 -19.40 -5.99
CA LYS A 166 -14.78 -19.05 -6.65
C LYS A 166 -14.73 -19.54 -8.09
N ASP A 167 -15.74 -20.35 -8.47
CA ASP A 167 -16.07 -20.67 -9.86
C ASP A 167 -16.14 -19.41 -10.75
#